data_AF-A0A182SU46-F1
#
_entry.id   AF-A0A182SU46-F1
#
_cell.length_a   1.000
_cell.length_b   1.000
_cell.length_c   1.000
_cell.angle_alpha   90.00
_cell.angle_beta   90.00
_cell.angle_gamma   90.00
#
_symmetry.space_group_name_H-M   'P 1'
#
loop_
_entity.id
_entity.type
_entity.pdbx_description
1 polymer ?
#
loop_
_entity_poly.entity_id
_entity_poly.type
_entity_poly.pdbx_seq_one_letter_code
_entity_poly.pdbx_strand_id
1 'polypeptide(L)'
;MICCYMLYDNTFQTANEALTYYAEKRTKDKKGVTIPSQRRYVEYFEQLLRNNLTYRKVSLYVLELRIFPADLPLKVGSIQQKDSKESLPLMKFRRTEDYISVELDCCMPLAGDVKVEFRSNKLDKGWHFWFNTFFVELAGTYDSQGRLVLVLDKKEIDDAHKGNAKKCPEQVQVFLNPRGKSSDNLDAKPPTQSLIDGIQKSASQNNHHVLHYQQQPVPQEQQLQQRHYIALRDPPNRSPSLNYNELHHRSVNNNRASLGNNQQNSGIY
;
A
#
# COMPACT_ATOMS: atom_id res chain seq x y z
N MET A 1 2.98 1.65 18.97
CA MET A 1 4.19 2.18 19.66
C MET A 1 4.96 1.09 20.38
N ILE A 2 4.40 0.38 21.37
CA ILE A 2 5.14 -0.70 22.08
C ILE A 2 5.70 -1.75 21.11
N CYS A 3 4.92 -2.23 20.13
CA CYS A 3 5.44 -3.15 19.11
C CYS A 3 6.60 -2.56 18.30
N CYS A 4 6.54 -1.28 17.94
CA CYS A 4 7.64 -0.61 17.25
C CYS A 4 8.89 -0.54 18.13
N TYR A 5 8.74 -0.24 19.42
CA TYR A 5 9.87 -0.22 20.35
C TYR A 5 10.54 -1.60 20.45
N MET A 6 9.75 -2.69 20.54
CA MET A 6 10.29 -4.05 20.57
C MET A 6 10.97 -4.49 19.26
N LEU A 7 10.66 -3.83 18.14
CA LEU A 7 11.43 -3.99 16.89
C LEU A 7 12.74 -3.20 16.95
N TYR A 8 12.68 -1.97 17.48
CA TYR A 8 13.83 -1.07 17.57
C TYR A 8 14.92 -1.60 18.50
N ASP A 9 14.56 -2.18 19.65
CA ASP A 9 15.51 -2.76 20.59
C ASP A 9 15.92 -4.20 20.25
N ASN A 10 15.46 -4.73 19.12
CA ASN A 10 15.68 -6.09 18.63
C ASN A 10 15.12 -7.20 19.55
N THR A 11 14.13 -6.91 20.40
CA THR A 11 13.38 -7.95 21.12
C THR A 11 12.69 -8.90 20.14
N PHE A 12 12.16 -8.38 19.02
CA PHE A 12 11.60 -9.15 17.92
C PHE A 12 12.13 -8.69 16.59
N GLN A 13 12.24 -9.62 15.63
CA GLN A 13 12.74 -9.30 14.31
C GLN A 13 11.61 -8.90 13.36
N THR A 14 10.39 -9.42 13.54
CA THR A 14 9.23 -9.17 12.68
C THR A 14 8.11 -8.42 13.40
N ALA A 15 7.35 -7.61 12.67
CA ALA A 15 6.14 -6.95 13.14
C ALA A 15 5.12 -7.99 13.63
N ASN A 16 5.00 -9.13 12.95
CA ASN A 16 4.08 -10.19 13.35
C ASN A 16 4.40 -10.76 14.73
N GLU A 17 5.68 -11.04 15.03
CA GLU A 17 6.11 -11.48 16.37
C GLU A 17 5.80 -10.42 17.43
N ALA A 18 6.18 -9.16 17.17
CA ALA A 18 5.94 -8.06 18.11
C ALA A 18 4.45 -7.80 18.37
N LEU A 19 3.61 -7.88 17.33
CA LEU A 19 2.15 -7.74 17.41
C LEU A 19 1.51 -8.90 18.16
N THR A 20 1.95 -10.14 17.89
CA THR A 20 1.45 -11.36 18.53
C THR A 20 1.80 -11.36 20.02
N TYR A 21 3.07 -11.13 20.35
CA TYR A 21 3.52 -11.03 21.73
C TYR A 21 2.76 -9.95 22.51
N TYR A 22 2.60 -8.76 21.92
CA TYR A 22 1.84 -7.69 22.55
C TYR A 22 0.39 -8.10 22.83
N ALA A 23 -0.27 -8.75 21.87
CA ALA A 23 -1.65 -9.21 22.04
C ALA A 23 -1.78 -10.23 23.18
N GLU A 24 -0.87 -11.19 23.26
CA GLU A 24 -0.87 -12.23 24.30
C GLU A 24 -0.58 -11.66 25.69
N LYS A 25 0.31 -10.68 25.81
CA LYS A 25 0.65 -10.06 27.10
C LYS A 25 -0.38 -9.04 27.56
N ARG A 26 -1.00 -8.30 26.64
CA ARG A 26 -1.88 -7.19 26.99
C ARG A 26 -3.33 -7.62 27.23
N THR A 27 -3.80 -8.68 26.56
CA THR A 27 -5.22 -9.04 26.47
C THR A 27 -5.45 -10.52 26.72
N LYS A 28 -6.63 -10.89 27.25
CA LYS A 28 -7.00 -12.28 27.49
C LYS A 28 -7.48 -13.01 26.23
N ASP A 29 -8.09 -12.27 25.30
CA ASP A 29 -8.67 -12.78 24.06
C ASP A 29 -7.69 -12.74 22.87
N LYS A 30 -6.43 -12.38 23.13
CA LYS A 30 -5.37 -12.18 22.13
C LYS A 30 -5.71 -11.12 21.07
N LYS A 31 -6.53 -10.13 21.41
CA LYS A 31 -6.87 -8.99 20.54
C LYS A 31 -6.14 -7.72 20.98
N GLY A 32 -4.83 -7.67 20.70
CA GLY A 32 -4.00 -6.47 20.90
C GLY A 32 -4.27 -5.39 19.85
N VAL A 33 -3.33 -5.19 18.93
CA VAL A 33 -3.50 -4.26 17.80
C VAL A 33 -4.29 -4.95 16.69
N THR A 34 -5.57 -4.61 16.59
CA THR A 34 -6.51 -5.24 15.65
C THR A 34 -6.87 -4.38 14.45
N ILE A 35 -6.65 -3.06 14.50
CA ILE A 35 -6.98 -2.16 13.40
C ILE A 35 -5.92 -2.34 12.28
N PRO A 36 -6.32 -2.70 11.05
CA PRO A 36 -5.39 -3.00 9.97
C PRO A 36 -4.38 -1.89 9.68
N SER A 37 -4.82 -0.63 9.59
CA SER A 37 -3.89 0.48 9.37
C SER A 37 -2.86 0.62 10.50
N GLN A 38 -3.22 0.33 11.76
CA GLN A 38 -2.24 0.35 12.85
C GLN A 38 -1.18 -0.75 12.69
N ARG A 39 -1.59 -1.95 12.25
CA ARG A 39 -0.68 -3.07 11.99
C ARG A 39 0.26 -2.77 10.82
N ARG A 40 -0.28 -2.21 9.72
CA ARG A 40 0.48 -1.74 8.55
C ARG A 40 1.60 -0.77 8.96
N TYR A 41 1.35 0.14 9.89
CA TYR A 41 2.39 1.07 10.36
C TYR A 41 3.49 0.40 11.21
N VAL A 42 3.21 -0.73 11.86
CA VAL A 42 4.25 -1.54 12.51
C VAL A 42 5.10 -2.25 11.46
N GLU A 43 4.48 -2.78 10.40
CA GLU A 43 5.17 -3.38 9.26
C GLU A 43 6.02 -2.36 8.48
N TYR A 44 5.51 -1.14 8.30
CA TYR A 44 6.29 -0.02 7.76
C TYR A 44 7.54 0.27 8.60
N PHE A 45 7.41 0.30 9.92
CA PHE A 45 8.54 0.53 10.81
C PHE A 45 9.56 -0.62 10.75
N GLU A 46 9.10 -1.88 10.70
CA GLU A 46 9.96 -3.04 10.46
C GLU A 46 10.75 -2.90 9.16
N GLN A 47 10.11 -2.50 8.07
CA GLN A 47 10.77 -2.29 6.78
C GLN A 47 11.86 -1.21 6.83
N LEU A 48 11.64 -0.13 7.60
CA LEU A 48 12.67 0.90 7.80
C LEU A 48 13.90 0.33 8.49
N LEU A 49 13.70 -0.41 9.59
CA LEU A 49 14.80 -0.98 10.38
C LEU A 49 15.57 -2.06 9.60
N ARG A 50 14.86 -3.05 9.04
CA ARG A 50 15.47 -4.20 8.37
C ARG A 50 16.29 -3.82 7.14
N ASN A 51 15.82 -2.82 6.39
CA ASN A 51 16.46 -2.38 5.16
C ASN A 51 17.38 -1.17 5.37
N ASN A 52 17.57 -0.73 6.62
CA ASN A 52 18.35 0.47 6.98
C ASN A 52 17.94 1.70 6.15
N LEU A 53 16.63 1.91 6.00
CA LEU A 53 16.08 2.98 5.17
C LEU A 53 15.89 4.25 5.99
N THR A 54 16.25 5.38 5.38
CA THR A 54 15.86 6.70 5.89
C THR A 54 14.53 7.10 5.27
N TYR A 55 13.53 7.37 6.11
CA TYR A 55 12.23 7.85 5.64
C TYR A 55 12.38 9.22 4.96
N ARG A 56 11.71 9.38 3.81
CA ARG A 56 11.52 10.66 3.13
C ARG A 56 10.08 10.81 2.67
N LYS A 57 9.60 12.05 2.56
CA LYS A 57 8.27 12.32 2.00
C LYS A 57 8.30 12.13 0.48
N VAL A 58 7.52 11.17 -0.03
CA VAL A 58 7.42 10.86 -1.47
C VAL A 58 6.11 11.41 -2.02
N SER A 59 6.14 12.05 -3.19
CA SER A 59 4.94 12.57 -3.84
C SER A 59 4.44 11.62 -4.93
N LEU A 60 3.21 11.13 -4.79
CA LEU A 60 2.54 10.25 -5.75
C LEU A 60 1.21 10.87 -6.20
N TYR A 61 0.83 10.69 -7.46
CA TYR A 61 -0.46 11.14 -7.99
C TYR A 61 -1.44 9.98 -7.97
N VAL A 62 -2.60 10.13 -7.34
CA VAL A 62 -3.66 9.11 -7.45
C VAL A 62 -4.38 9.31 -8.78
N LEU A 63 -4.47 8.23 -9.55
CA LEU A 63 -5.09 8.20 -10.88
C LEU A 63 -6.52 7.66 -10.79
N GLU A 64 -6.69 6.53 -10.10
CA GLU A 64 -7.93 5.77 -10.04
C GLU A 64 -7.96 4.96 -8.75
N LEU A 65 -9.13 4.82 -8.13
CA LEU A 65 -9.39 3.77 -7.15
C LEU A 65 -10.39 2.76 -7.73
N ARG A 66 -10.13 1.46 -7.55
CA ARG A 66 -11.08 0.40 -7.88
C ARG A 66 -11.51 -0.31 -6.61
N ILE A 67 -12.82 -0.44 -6.42
CA ILE A 67 -13.41 -1.06 -5.25
C ILE A 67 -14.26 -2.25 -5.68
N PHE A 68 -13.98 -3.42 -5.11
CA PHE A 68 -14.66 -4.68 -5.42
C PHE A 68 -15.50 -5.15 -4.23
N PRO A 69 -16.72 -5.67 -4.45
CA PRO A 69 -17.45 -5.79 -5.73
C PRO A 69 -18.16 -4.50 -6.20
N ALA A 70 -18.68 -4.49 -7.43
CA ALA A 70 -19.38 -3.36 -8.06
C ALA A 70 -20.73 -2.96 -7.41
N ASP A 71 -21.38 -3.89 -6.71
CA ASP A 71 -22.73 -3.73 -6.16
C ASP A 71 -22.75 -3.03 -4.78
N LEU A 72 -21.58 -2.55 -4.31
CA LEU A 72 -21.51 -1.82 -3.05
C LEU A 72 -22.30 -0.49 -3.12
N PRO A 73 -23.07 -0.16 -2.06
CA PRO A 73 -23.92 1.02 -2.03
C PRO A 73 -23.14 2.32 -1.73
N LEU A 74 -21.95 2.50 -2.30
CA LEU A 74 -21.09 3.68 -2.07
C LEU A 74 -21.66 4.92 -2.77
N LYS A 75 -21.69 6.05 -2.04
CA LYS A 75 -22.06 7.37 -2.59
C LYS A 75 -21.15 8.51 -2.12
N VAL A 76 -20.39 8.28 -1.05
CA VAL A 76 -19.52 9.30 -0.47
C VAL A 76 -18.13 8.71 -0.35
N GLY A 77 -17.14 9.44 -0.82
CA GLY A 77 -15.73 9.10 -0.67
C GLY A 77 -14.92 10.37 -0.40
N SER A 78 -13.82 10.23 0.32
CA SER A 78 -12.91 11.35 0.56
C SER A 78 -11.48 10.86 0.72
N ILE A 79 -10.52 11.73 0.37
CA ILE A 79 -9.10 11.52 0.56
C ILE A 79 -8.51 12.68 1.36
N GLN A 80 -7.70 12.37 2.36
CA GLN A 80 -7.12 13.35 3.27
C GLN A 80 -5.66 13.01 3.55
N GLN A 81 -4.77 13.99 3.40
CA GLN A 81 -3.43 13.90 3.96
C GLN A 81 -3.47 14.26 5.44
N LYS A 82 -2.69 13.56 6.28
CA LYS A 82 -2.62 13.82 7.72
C LYS A 82 -2.30 15.29 8.06
N ASP A 83 -1.45 15.92 7.27
CA ASP A 83 -1.03 17.32 7.46
C ASP A 83 -2.04 18.34 6.89
N SER A 84 -3.08 17.89 6.17
CA SER A 84 -4.10 18.74 5.56
C SER A 84 -5.33 18.88 6.44
N LYS A 85 -5.76 20.13 6.65
CA LYS A 85 -7.02 20.43 7.37
C LYS A 85 -8.26 20.02 6.59
N GLU A 86 -8.18 20.00 5.26
CA GLU A 86 -9.30 19.70 4.39
C GLU A 86 -9.18 18.30 3.77
N SER A 87 -10.30 17.59 3.74
CA SER A 87 -10.47 16.36 2.97
C SER A 87 -11.03 16.70 1.60
N LEU A 88 -10.46 16.07 0.57
CA LEU A 88 -10.92 16.23 -0.79
C LEU A 88 -12.01 15.19 -1.06
N PRO A 89 -13.20 15.60 -1.54
CA PRO A 89 -14.25 14.66 -1.88
C PRO A 89 -13.89 13.89 -3.17
N LEU A 90 -14.27 12.62 -3.20
CA LEU A 90 -14.22 11.79 -4.40
C LEU A 90 -15.57 11.93 -5.10
N MET A 91 -15.58 12.51 -6.30
CA MET A 91 -16.82 12.98 -6.94
C MET A 91 -17.39 12.02 -7.98
N LYS A 92 -16.53 11.25 -8.65
CA LYS A 92 -16.90 10.42 -9.80
C LYS A 92 -16.87 8.95 -9.45
N PHE A 93 -18.05 8.37 -9.22
CA PHE A 93 -18.22 6.92 -9.03
C PHE A 93 -18.81 6.31 -10.30
N ARG A 94 -18.04 5.47 -10.99
CA ARG A 94 -18.47 4.73 -12.17
C ARG A 94 -18.55 3.25 -11.82
N ARG A 95 -19.71 2.63 -12.01
CA ARG A 95 -19.86 1.18 -11.83
C ARG A 95 -19.53 0.46 -13.13
N THR A 96 -18.68 -0.55 -13.02
CA THR A 96 -18.39 -1.52 -14.08
C THR A 96 -19.08 -2.85 -13.73
N GLU A 97 -18.79 -3.91 -14.47
CA GLU A 97 -19.26 -5.26 -14.17
C GLU A 97 -18.68 -5.78 -12.84
N ASP A 98 -17.37 -5.58 -12.63
CA ASP A 98 -16.66 -6.20 -11.50
C ASP A 98 -16.38 -5.24 -10.33
N TYR A 99 -16.19 -3.94 -10.62
CA TYR A 99 -15.79 -2.94 -9.63
C TYR A 99 -16.44 -1.57 -9.80
N ILE A 100 -16.38 -0.79 -8.72
CA ILE A 100 -16.62 0.65 -8.73
C ILE A 100 -15.29 1.36 -9.00
N SER A 101 -15.19 2.08 -10.11
CA SER A 101 -14.09 3.00 -10.40
C SER A 101 -14.38 4.36 -9.80
N VAL A 102 -13.38 4.93 -9.13
CA VAL A 102 -13.47 6.24 -8.50
C VAL A 102 -12.34 7.12 -9.00
N GLU A 103 -12.71 8.16 -9.73
CA GLU A 103 -11.79 9.13 -10.34
C GLU A 103 -11.73 10.40 -9.48
N LEU A 104 -10.55 11.01 -9.39
CA LEU A 104 -10.39 12.35 -8.81
C LEU A 104 -10.62 13.40 -9.89
N ASP A 105 -11.25 14.52 -9.53
CA ASP A 105 -11.47 15.63 -10.47
C ASP A 105 -10.18 16.37 -10.85
N CYS A 106 -9.12 16.22 -10.05
CA CYS A 106 -7.82 16.81 -10.30
C CYS A 106 -6.70 15.85 -9.94
N CYS A 107 -5.60 15.91 -10.71
CA CYS A 107 -4.35 15.21 -10.42
C CYS A 107 -3.69 15.85 -9.20
N MET A 108 -4.02 15.36 -8.01
CA MET A 108 -3.47 15.89 -6.76
C MET A 108 -2.22 15.10 -6.32
N PRO A 109 -1.07 15.77 -6.14
CA PRO A 109 0.09 15.13 -5.53
C PRO A 109 -0.21 14.83 -4.07
N LEU A 110 -0.17 13.54 -3.72
CA LEU A 110 -0.26 13.05 -2.36
C LEU A 110 1.11 12.75 -1.78
N ALA A 111 1.34 13.08 -0.50
CA ALA A 111 2.63 12.82 0.12
C ALA A 111 2.54 12.54 1.63
N GLY A 112 3.27 11.51 2.08
CA GLY A 112 3.27 11.06 3.47
C GLY A 112 2.05 10.20 3.79
N ASP A 113 1.46 10.41 4.96
CA ASP A 113 0.31 9.65 5.46
C ASP A 113 -0.99 10.12 4.79
N VAL A 114 -1.65 9.20 4.08
CA VAL A 114 -2.90 9.44 3.34
C VAL A 114 -3.99 8.53 3.89
N LYS A 115 -5.12 9.13 4.24
CA LYS A 115 -6.37 8.45 4.57
C LYS A 115 -7.29 8.46 3.36
N VAL A 116 -7.90 7.32 3.04
CA VAL A 116 -9.02 7.22 2.11
C VAL A 116 -10.21 6.64 2.85
N GLU A 117 -11.38 7.24 2.69
CA GLU A 117 -12.60 6.85 3.38
C GLU A 117 -13.78 6.79 2.43
N PHE A 118 -14.64 5.77 2.62
CA PHE A 118 -15.85 5.57 1.83
C PHE A 118 -17.06 5.28 2.73
N ARG A 119 -18.23 5.77 2.33
CA ARG A 119 -19.51 5.63 3.06
C ARG A 119 -20.67 5.45 2.09
N SER A 120 -21.73 4.80 2.56
CA SER A 120 -22.97 4.66 1.80
C SER A 120 -23.76 5.97 1.70
N ASN A 121 -23.81 6.73 2.80
CA ASN A 121 -24.36 8.08 2.86
C ASN A 121 -23.53 8.93 3.85
N LYS A 122 -23.78 10.23 3.94
CA LYS A 122 -23.02 11.16 4.80
C LYS A 122 -23.04 10.79 6.29
N LEU A 123 -24.16 10.24 6.76
CA LEU A 123 -24.41 9.88 8.15
C LEU A 123 -23.99 8.43 8.49
N ASP A 124 -23.75 7.60 7.47
CA ASP A 124 -23.45 6.19 7.69
C ASP A 124 -22.00 6.01 8.16
N LYS A 125 -21.78 5.03 9.05
CA LYS A 125 -20.43 4.61 9.38
C LYS A 125 -19.78 3.97 8.14
N GLY A 126 -18.63 4.50 7.75
CA GLY A 126 -17.85 4.02 6.62
C GLY A 126 -16.81 2.96 6.97
N TRP A 127 -15.99 2.71 5.96
CA TRP A 127 -14.72 2.02 6.07
C TRP A 127 -13.63 2.91 5.49
N HIS A 128 -12.40 2.69 5.93
CA HIS A 128 -11.29 3.53 5.53
C HIS A 128 -9.98 2.74 5.58
N PHE A 129 -8.92 3.33 5.05
CA PHE A 129 -7.58 2.80 5.19
C PHE A 129 -6.57 3.95 5.15
N TRP A 130 -5.44 3.74 5.82
CA TRP A 130 -4.29 4.63 5.76
C TRP A 130 -3.13 3.97 5.03
N PHE A 131 -2.47 4.71 4.15
CA PHE A 131 -1.20 4.28 3.56
C PHE A 131 -0.21 5.43 3.61
N ASN A 132 1.07 5.12 3.49
CA ASN A 132 2.11 6.12 3.38
C ASN A 132 2.82 6.01 2.03
N THR A 133 2.92 7.12 1.31
CA THR A 133 3.40 7.16 -0.08
C THR A 133 4.84 6.66 -0.25
N PHE A 134 5.70 6.79 0.77
CA PHE A 134 7.06 6.26 0.73
C PHE A 134 7.06 4.73 0.56
N PHE A 135 6.21 4.04 1.31
CA PHE A 135 6.15 2.57 1.27
C PHE A 135 5.42 2.05 0.05
N VAL A 136 4.49 2.86 -0.50
CA VAL A 136 3.85 2.55 -1.79
C VAL A 136 4.88 2.64 -2.92
N GLU A 137 5.73 3.66 -2.96
CA GLU A 137 6.85 3.74 -3.92
C GLU A 137 7.86 2.59 -3.73
N LEU A 138 8.17 2.24 -2.48
CA LEU A 138 9.17 1.24 -2.15
C LEU A 138 8.74 -0.19 -2.53
N ALA A 139 7.48 -0.56 -2.27
CA ALA A 139 7.01 -1.95 -2.32
C ALA A 139 5.81 -2.18 -3.24
N GLY A 140 5.26 -1.14 -3.86
CA GLY A 140 4.12 -1.25 -4.76
C GLY A 140 4.48 -2.02 -6.04
N THR A 141 3.47 -2.68 -6.62
CA THR A 141 3.61 -3.38 -7.90
C THR A 141 3.29 -2.43 -9.05
N TYR A 142 3.81 -2.70 -10.24
CA TYR A 142 3.44 -1.95 -11.44
C TYR A 142 2.48 -2.78 -12.28
N ASP A 143 1.41 -2.15 -12.79
CA ASP A 143 0.56 -2.78 -13.79
C ASP A 143 1.20 -2.77 -15.18
N SER A 144 0.52 -3.37 -16.17
CA SER A 144 0.99 -3.42 -17.56
C SER A 144 1.09 -2.05 -18.23
N GLN A 145 0.47 -1.01 -17.65
CA GLN A 145 0.51 0.38 -18.12
C GLN A 145 1.58 1.20 -17.39
N GLY A 146 2.37 0.58 -16.52
CA GLY A 146 3.40 1.26 -15.73
C GLY A 146 2.86 2.11 -14.58
N ARG A 147 1.61 1.89 -14.17
CA ARG A 147 1.01 2.55 -13.00
C ARG A 147 1.38 1.77 -11.74
N LEU A 148 1.74 2.48 -10.69
CA LEU A 148 1.99 1.91 -9.38
C LEU A 148 0.67 1.50 -8.74
N VAL A 149 0.56 0.29 -8.21
CA VAL A 149 -0.68 -0.25 -7.66
C VAL A 149 -0.47 -0.64 -6.19
N LEU A 150 -1.27 -0.05 -5.32
CA LEU A 150 -1.48 -0.53 -3.96
C LEU A 150 -2.75 -1.37 -3.93
N VAL A 151 -2.62 -2.66 -3.60
CA VAL A 151 -3.76 -3.57 -3.42
C VAL A 151 -3.96 -3.81 -1.93
N LEU A 152 -5.21 -3.67 -1.46
CA LEU A 152 -5.61 -3.93 -0.09
C LEU A 152 -6.80 -4.88 -0.09
N ASP A 153 -6.64 -6.05 0.52
CA ASP A 153 -7.76 -6.96 0.74
C ASP A 153 -8.61 -6.49 1.93
N LYS A 154 -9.83 -7.02 2.07
CA LYS A 154 -10.75 -6.72 3.18
C LYS A 154 -10.11 -6.72 4.57
N LYS A 155 -9.21 -7.69 4.83
CA LYS A 155 -8.49 -7.83 6.10
C LYS A 155 -7.54 -6.66 6.40
N GLU A 156 -7.21 -5.87 5.37
CA GLU A 156 -6.31 -4.73 5.41
C GLU A 156 -7.06 -3.38 5.47
N ILE A 157 -8.39 -3.41 5.49
CA ILE A 157 -9.25 -2.22 5.45
C ILE A 157 -9.94 -2.03 6.81
N ASP A 158 -9.79 -0.85 7.38
CA ASP A 158 -10.34 -0.49 8.68
C ASP A 158 -11.87 -0.49 8.64
N ASP A 159 -12.48 -0.97 9.72
CA ASP A 159 -13.92 -1.28 9.86
C ASP A 159 -14.46 -2.36 8.89
N ALA A 160 -13.98 -2.46 7.65
CA ALA A 160 -14.34 -3.50 6.69
C ALA A 160 -13.91 -4.91 7.13
N HIS A 161 -12.73 -5.04 7.74
CA HIS A 161 -12.23 -6.32 8.28
C HIS A 161 -13.13 -6.95 9.37
N LYS A 162 -14.05 -6.18 9.95
CA LYS A 162 -15.06 -6.66 10.92
C LYS A 162 -16.46 -6.77 10.31
N GLY A 163 -16.64 -6.27 9.09
CA GLY A 163 -17.94 -6.06 8.46
C GLY A 163 -18.41 -7.23 7.60
N ASN A 164 -19.73 -7.25 7.33
CA ASN A 164 -20.34 -8.19 6.41
C ASN A 164 -19.91 -7.87 4.96
N ALA A 165 -19.62 -8.92 4.17
CA ALA A 165 -19.29 -8.84 2.74
C ALA A 165 -20.28 -7.99 1.93
N LYS A 166 -21.57 -7.97 2.27
CA LYS A 166 -22.59 -7.20 1.53
C LYS A 166 -22.47 -5.67 1.63
N LYS A 167 -21.66 -5.14 2.56
CA LYS A 167 -21.54 -3.69 2.81
C LYS A 167 -20.10 -3.20 2.80
N CYS A 168 -19.14 -4.11 2.62
CA CYS A 168 -17.72 -3.82 2.75
C CYS A 168 -16.98 -4.33 1.53
N PRO A 169 -15.90 -3.67 1.13
CA PRO A 169 -15.08 -4.13 0.03
C PRO A 169 -14.42 -5.45 0.37
N GLU A 170 -14.34 -6.33 -0.62
CA GLU A 170 -13.47 -7.50 -0.57
C GLU A 170 -12.04 -7.13 -0.97
N GLN A 171 -11.89 -6.14 -1.86
CA GLN A 171 -10.59 -5.58 -2.23
C GLN A 171 -10.72 -4.11 -2.66
N VAL A 172 -9.66 -3.32 -2.41
CA VAL A 172 -9.45 -1.99 -2.97
C VAL A 172 -8.10 -1.95 -3.67
N GLN A 173 -8.07 -1.35 -4.86
CA GLN A 173 -6.85 -1.05 -5.59
C GLN A 173 -6.72 0.46 -5.75
N VAL A 174 -5.54 1.00 -5.44
CA VAL A 174 -5.21 2.41 -5.66
C VAL A 174 -4.15 2.45 -6.75
N PHE A 175 -4.46 3.11 -7.86
CA PHE A 175 -3.53 3.32 -8.97
C PHE A 175 -2.88 4.69 -8.81
N LEU A 176 -1.56 4.73 -8.80
CA LEU A 176 -0.76 5.92 -8.58
C LEU A 176 0.32 6.08 -9.65
N ASN A 177 0.85 7.31 -9.76
CA ASN A 177 2.02 7.61 -10.57
C ASN A 177 3.09 8.35 -9.75
N PRO A 178 4.33 7.85 -9.66
CA PRO A 178 5.46 8.65 -9.21
C PRO A 178 5.81 9.69 -10.28
N ARG A 179 5.83 10.98 -9.94
CA ARG A 179 6.24 12.01 -10.91
C ARG A 179 7.66 11.71 -11.41
N GLY A 180 7.85 11.66 -12.73
CA GLY A 180 9.16 11.42 -13.37
C GLY A 180 9.17 10.37 -14.49
N LYS A 181 8.06 9.66 -14.74
CA LYS A 181 7.89 8.75 -15.88
C LYS A 181 6.57 8.96 -16.62
N SER A 182 6.24 10.22 -16.94
CA SER A 182 5.24 10.44 -18.00
C SER A 182 5.92 10.06 -19.31
N SER A 183 5.58 8.92 -19.90
CA SER A 183 5.69 8.82 -21.35
C SER A 183 4.59 9.73 -21.88
N ASP A 184 4.93 11.00 -22.14
CA ASP A 184 4.07 11.90 -22.90
C ASP A 184 4.04 11.40 -24.35
N ASN A 185 3.29 10.32 -24.58
CA ASN A 185 2.68 10.04 -25.88
C ASN A 185 1.18 10.20 -25.68
N LEU A 186 0.78 11.42 -25.32
CA LEU A 186 -0.52 11.90 -25.74
C LEU A 186 -0.33 12.29 -27.21
N ASP A 187 -0.83 11.43 -28.10
CA ASP A 187 -0.94 11.70 -29.54
C ASP A 187 -1.56 13.07 -29.78
N ALA A 188 -0.72 14.09 -29.93
CA ALA A 188 -1.09 15.33 -30.57
C ALA A 188 -1.29 15.00 -32.04
N LYS A 189 -2.56 14.90 -32.44
CA LYS A 189 -3.00 14.81 -33.84
C LYS A 189 -2.15 15.74 -34.74
N PRO A 190 -1.68 15.27 -35.90
CA PRO A 190 -0.84 16.09 -36.77
C PRO A 190 -1.60 17.31 -37.30
N PRO A 191 -0.93 18.46 -37.51
CA PRO A 191 -1.57 19.60 -38.16
C PRO A 191 -1.95 19.22 -39.59
N THR A 192 -3.23 19.34 -39.90
CA THR A 192 -3.79 19.24 -41.24
C THR A 192 -3.15 20.31 -42.13
N GLN A 193 -2.34 19.88 -43.10
CA GLN A 193 -1.94 20.71 -44.24
C GLN A 193 -2.79 20.37 -45.47
N SER A 194 -3.53 21.35 -45.95
CA SER A 194 -3.81 21.68 -47.36
C SER A 194 -4.80 22.85 -47.35
N LEU A 195 -4.60 23.93 -48.10
CA LEU A 195 -4.70 23.97 -49.56
C LEU A 195 -3.78 25.03 -50.19
N ILE A 196 -3.45 24.73 -51.44
CA ILE A 196 -2.55 25.40 -52.37
C ILE A 196 -3.31 26.49 -53.13
N ASP A 197 -2.65 27.62 -53.40
CA ASP A 197 -2.72 28.47 -54.61
C ASP A 197 -1.71 29.60 -54.37
N GLY A 198 -0.78 30.02 -55.23
CA GLY A 198 -0.36 29.71 -56.59
C GLY A 198 0.53 30.89 -57.05
N ILE A 199 1.56 30.60 -57.86
CA ILE A 199 2.18 31.48 -58.89
C ILE A 199 3.41 32.38 -58.52
N GLN A 200 4.57 31.90 -59.02
CA GLN A 200 5.69 32.57 -59.74
C GLN A 200 6.89 33.28 -59.06
N LYS A 201 8.06 32.66 -59.29
CA LYS A 201 9.28 33.13 -60.03
C LYS A 201 10.58 33.48 -59.27
N SER A 202 11.65 32.84 -59.77
CA SER A 202 13.10 33.20 -59.77
C SER A 202 13.85 33.11 -58.44
N ALA A 203 15.12 32.69 -58.33
CA ALA A 203 16.08 31.99 -59.18
C ALA A 203 17.24 31.49 -58.27
N SER A 204 17.97 30.47 -58.76
CA SER A 204 19.41 30.21 -58.52
C SER A 204 19.94 29.62 -57.19
N GLN A 205 20.53 28.43 -57.39
CA GLN A 205 21.83 27.93 -56.92
C GLN A 205 21.99 27.23 -55.55
N ASN A 206 22.23 25.92 -55.70
CA ASN A 206 23.42 25.17 -55.28
C ASN A 206 23.41 24.25 -54.04
N ASN A 207 23.85 23.03 -54.37
CA ASN A 207 24.63 22.05 -53.61
C ASN A 207 23.92 21.07 -52.68
N HIS A 208 23.74 19.86 -53.23
CA HIS A 208 23.66 18.60 -52.51
C HIS A 208 24.94 18.34 -51.70
N HIS A 209 24.78 18.07 -50.41
CA HIS A 209 25.68 17.17 -49.70
C HIS A 209 24.86 16.23 -48.82
N VAL A 210 24.81 14.97 -49.24
CA VAL A 210 24.36 13.84 -48.42
C VAL A 210 25.48 13.54 -47.43
N LEU A 211 25.17 13.53 -46.13
CA LEU A 211 26.01 12.95 -45.10
C LEU A 211 25.18 12.03 -44.21
N HIS A 212 25.50 10.74 -44.33
CA HIS A 212 25.18 9.66 -43.40
C HIS A 212 25.69 10.01 -42.00
N TYR A 213 24.87 9.80 -40.96
CA TYR A 213 25.39 9.64 -39.60
C TYR A 213 25.00 8.28 -39.02
N GLN A 214 26.04 7.69 -38.45
CA GLN A 214 26.24 6.32 -38.02
C GLN A 214 25.84 6.19 -36.55
N GLN A 215 25.17 5.10 -36.19
CA GLN A 215 24.82 4.76 -34.82
C GLN A 215 26.08 4.45 -33.99
N GLN A 216 26.18 5.01 -32.78
CA GLN A 216 27.04 4.52 -31.71
C GLN A 216 26.17 4.02 -30.54
N PRO A 217 26.47 2.86 -29.92
CA PRO A 217 25.75 2.36 -28.76
C PRO A 217 26.29 2.94 -27.44
N VAL A 218 25.39 3.15 -26.48
CA VAL A 218 25.65 3.63 -25.10
C VAL A 218 25.78 2.43 -24.14
N PRO A 219 26.64 2.46 -23.08
CA PRO A 219 27.10 1.25 -22.38
C PRO A 219 26.07 0.60 -21.44
N GLN A 220 26.24 -0.72 -21.30
CA GLN A 220 25.31 -1.70 -20.72
C GLN A 220 25.54 -1.98 -19.21
N GLU A 221 26.07 -1.01 -18.45
CA GLU A 221 26.53 -1.28 -17.07
C GLU A 221 25.41 -1.26 -16.00
N GLN A 222 24.26 -0.61 -16.24
CA GLN A 222 23.20 -0.54 -15.22
C GLN A 222 22.29 -1.76 -15.14
N GLN A 223 22.23 -2.62 -16.16
CA GLN A 223 21.40 -3.84 -16.12
C GLN A 223 22.06 -5.01 -15.39
N LEU A 224 23.40 -5.08 -15.35
CA LEU A 224 24.12 -6.18 -14.69
C LEU A 224 24.06 -6.08 -13.16
N GLN A 225 24.01 -4.87 -12.61
CA GLN A 225 23.92 -4.67 -11.16
C GLN A 225 22.55 -5.09 -10.60
N GLN A 226 21.48 -4.93 -11.40
CA GLN A 226 20.12 -5.33 -11.01
C GLN A 226 19.90 -6.84 -11.11
N ARG A 227 20.52 -7.53 -12.09
CA ARG A 227 20.50 -9.01 -12.12
C ARG A 227 21.31 -9.64 -10.98
N HIS A 228 22.40 -9.00 -10.53
CA HIS A 228 23.17 -9.48 -9.38
C HIS A 228 22.38 -9.41 -8.07
N TYR A 229 21.53 -8.40 -7.90
CA TYR A 229 20.71 -8.25 -6.68
C TYR A 229 19.60 -9.31 -6.58
N ILE A 230 19.10 -9.80 -7.72
CA ILE A 230 18.04 -10.84 -7.77
C ILE A 230 18.63 -12.24 -7.53
N ALA A 231 19.88 -12.50 -7.94
CA ALA A 231 20.53 -13.81 -7.80
C ALA A 231 20.99 -14.17 -6.38
N LEU A 232 21.07 -13.21 -5.46
CA LEU A 232 21.47 -13.44 -4.06
C LEU A 232 20.31 -13.93 -3.15
N ARG A 233 19.15 -14.26 -3.72
CA ARG A 233 17.96 -14.70 -2.97
C ARG A 233 17.80 -16.21 -2.77
N ASP A 234 18.66 -17.05 -3.33
CA ASP A 234 18.61 -18.50 -3.11
C ASP A 234 19.68 -18.95 -2.11
N PRO A 235 19.31 -19.46 -0.91
CA PRO A 235 20.24 -20.16 -0.05
C PRO A 235 20.43 -21.61 -0.53
N PRO A 236 21.65 -22.18 -0.43
CA PRO A 236 21.87 -23.59 -0.73
C PRO A 236 21.27 -24.48 0.36
N ASN A 237 20.62 -25.53 -0.12
CA ASN A 237 20.14 -26.69 0.62
C ASN A 237 21.22 -27.25 1.56
N ARG A 238 20.99 -27.22 2.89
CA ARG A 238 21.77 -28.01 3.87
C ARG A 238 20.88 -28.45 5.04
N SER A 239 20.64 -29.76 5.09
CA SER A 239 20.13 -30.48 6.26
C SER A 239 21.11 -30.36 7.45
N PRO A 240 20.60 -30.44 8.68
CA PRO A 240 21.00 -31.58 9.50
C PRO A 240 19.83 -32.22 10.27
N SER A 241 19.86 -33.55 10.29
CA SER A 241 19.17 -34.43 11.23
C SER A 241 19.50 -34.07 12.67
N LEU A 242 18.52 -34.12 13.58
CA LEU A 242 18.71 -34.56 14.97
C LEU A 242 17.36 -34.90 15.63
N ASN A 243 17.28 -36.13 16.13
CA ASN A 243 16.24 -36.73 16.95
C ASN A 243 15.96 -35.92 18.22
N TYR A 244 14.69 -35.88 18.64
CA TYR A 244 14.36 -35.80 20.07
C TYR A 244 13.23 -36.77 20.39
N ASN A 245 13.62 -37.89 20.99
CA ASN A 245 12.78 -38.71 21.85
C ASN A 245 13.24 -38.49 23.29
N GLU A 246 12.26 -38.48 24.18
CA GLU A 246 12.30 -38.84 25.61
C GLU A 246 12.73 -37.81 26.69
N LEU A 247 11.72 -37.47 27.48
CA LEU A 247 11.62 -37.59 28.95
C LEU A 247 12.63 -36.83 29.81
N HIS A 248 12.11 -35.87 30.59
CA HIS A 248 12.26 -35.94 32.04
C HIS A 248 11.10 -35.27 32.78
N HIS A 249 10.41 -36.11 33.55
CA HIS A 249 9.58 -35.76 34.70
C HIS A 249 10.31 -34.80 35.65
N ARG A 250 9.60 -33.76 36.12
CA ARG A 250 9.65 -33.41 37.55
C ARG A 250 8.32 -32.83 38.02
N SER A 251 7.65 -33.65 38.82
CA SER A 251 6.58 -33.31 39.74
C SER A 251 7.04 -32.25 40.74
N VAL A 252 6.21 -31.22 40.96
CA VAL A 252 6.10 -30.58 42.27
C VAL A 252 4.62 -30.36 42.57
N ASN A 253 4.09 -31.28 43.38
CA ASN A 253 2.90 -31.08 44.20
C ASN A 253 3.12 -29.88 45.14
N ASN A 254 2.08 -29.09 45.36
CA ASN A 254 1.71 -28.64 46.70
C ASN A 254 0.22 -28.28 46.75
N ASN A 255 -0.54 -29.16 47.40
CA ASN A 255 -1.81 -28.84 48.05
C ASN A 255 -1.54 -27.96 49.28
N ARG A 256 -2.38 -26.96 49.58
CA ARG A 256 -3.13 -26.86 50.85
C ARG A 256 -4.13 -25.68 50.88
N ALA A 257 -5.41 -26.03 50.74
CA ALA A 257 -6.57 -25.71 51.58
C ALA A 257 -6.73 -24.36 52.33
N SER A 258 -7.87 -23.71 52.00
CA SER A 258 -9.01 -23.37 52.88
C SER A 258 -9.12 -21.98 53.53
N LEU A 259 -10.41 -21.63 53.72
CA LEU A 259 -11.08 -20.49 54.38
C LEU A 259 -11.38 -19.33 53.41
N GLY A 260 -12.62 -19.05 53.00
CA GLY A 260 -13.88 -19.12 53.73
C GLY A 260 -14.24 -17.71 54.20
N ASN A 261 -15.12 -17.01 53.46
CA ASN A 261 -16.14 -16.16 54.07
C ASN A 261 -17.18 -15.69 53.04
N ASN A 262 -18.42 -16.08 53.33
CA ASN A 262 -19.64 -15.43 52.90
C ASN A 262 -19.69 -14.01 53.46
N GLN A 263 -20.15 -13.05 52.65
CA GLN A 263 -21.13 -12.08 53.15
C GLN A 263 -22.00 -11.56 52.01
N GLN A 264 -23.29 -11.85 52.15
CA GLN A 264 -24.40 -11.16 51.53
C GLN A 264 -24.32 -9.67 51.86
N ASN A 265 -24.67 -8.79 50.91
CA ASN A 265 -25.66 -7.79 51.25
C ASN A 265 -26.46 -7.35 50.02
N SER A 266 -27.75 -7.25 50.27
CA SER A 266 -28.82 -6.91 49.35
C SER A 266 -29.03 -5.40 49.30
N GLY A 267 -29.40 -4.89 48.12
CA GLY A 267 -30.54 -3.98 47.99
C GLY A 267 -30.35 -2.46 48.12
N ILE A 268 -31.07 -1.79 47.21
CA ILE A 268 -31.71 -0.47 47.29
C ILE A 268 -30.79 0.76 47.08
N TYR A 269 -30.71 1.30 45.87
CA TYR A 269 -31.61 2.28 45.24
C TYR A 269 -31.31 2.35 43.73
#